data_AF-A0A7X1HV19-F1
#
_entry.id   AF-A0A7X1HV19-F1
#
_cell.length_a   1.000
_cell.length_b   1.000
_cell.length_c   1.000
_cell.angle_alpha   90.00
_cell.angle_beta   90.00
_cell.angle_gamma   90.00
#
_symmetry.space_group_name_H-M   'P 1'
#
loop_
_entity.id
_entity.type
_entity.pdbx_description
1 polymer ?
#
loop_
_entity_poly.entity_id
_entity_poly.type
_entity_poly.pdbx_seq_one_letter_code
_entity_poly.pdbx_strand_id
1 'polypeptide(L)'
;MAVLLDNDVVLKLAQLDLLADGCKLLTSKYGQLYVLDTLVYQLRGKSSLRRYGAAALERVQQCLSQGTFLMFEELITDPRLIHLQNNFENLDEGEMRLLQGLLNHQDLLLSGDKRF
;
A
#
# COMPACT_ATOMS: atom_id res chain seq x y z
N MET A 1 -12.06 11.49 0.35
CA MET A 1 -11.00 11.04 1.25
C MET A 1 -11.03 9.54 1.22
N ALA A 2 -9.96 8.94 0.74
CA ALA A 2 -9.69 7.51 0.71
C ALA A 2 -8.48 7.19 1.60
N VAL A 3 -8.14 5.92 1.74
CA VAL A 3 -6.92 5.49 2.43
C VAL A 3 -5.96 4.88 1.43
N LEU A 4 -4.77 5.46 1.33
CA LEU A 4 -3.64 4.92 0.60
C LEU A 4 -2.85 4.03 1.57
N LEU A 5 -2.79 2.73 1.27
CA LEU A 5 -2.09 1.75 2.08
C LEU A 5 -0.80 1.33 1.37
N ASP A 6 0.31 1.58 2.04
CA ASP A 6 1.57 0.94 1.71
C ASP A 6 1.44 -0.59 1.88
N ASN A 7 2.01 -1.34 0.95
CA ASN A 7 1.95 -2.80 0.94
C ASN A 7 2.53 -3.40 2.23
N ASP A 8 3.59 -2.79 2.78
CA ASP A 8 4.20 -3.29 4.02
C ASP A 8 3.22 -3.18 5.22
N VAL A 9 2.31 -2.19 5.22
CA VAL A 9 1.24 -2.08 6.23
C VAL A 9 0.23 -3.19 6.04
N VAL A 10 -0.22 -3.42 4.81
CA VAL A 10 -1.18 -4.49 4.46
C VAL A 10 -0.64 -5.85 4.90
N LEU A 11 0.62 -6.15 4.56
CA LEU A 11 1.28 -7.41 4.89
C LEU A 11 1.47 -7.60 6.41
N LYS A 12 1.83 -6.53 7.13
CA LYS A 12 1.93 -6.57 8.61
C LYS A 12 0.58 -6.80 9.27
N LEU A 13 -0.47 -6.11 8.83
CA LEU A 13 -1.83 -6.34 9.34
C LEU A 13 -2.29 -7.77 9.11
N ALA A 14 -1.97 -8.34 7.94
CA ALA A 14 -2.28 -9.74 7.63
C ALA A 14 -1.50 -10.73 8.49
N GLN A 15 -0.24 -10.43 8.80
CA GLN A 15 0.60 -11.23 9.69
C GLN A 15 0.06 -11.23 11.13
N LEU A 16 -0.50 -10.12 11.57
CA LEU A 16 -1.09 -9.95 12.90
C LEU A 16 -2.55 -10.42 13.00
N ASP A 17 -3.12 -10.96 11.92
CA ASP A 17 -4.53 -11.35 11.82
C ASP A 17 -5.52 -10.18 12.02
N LEU A 18 -5.05 -8.95 11.79
CA LEU A 18 -5.83 -7.71 11.95
C LEU A 18 -6.31 -7.11 10.62
N LEU A 19 -6.00 -7.75 9.49
CA LEU A 19 -6.29 -7.19 8.17
C LEU A 19 -7.79 -6.96 7.94
N ALA A 20 -8.62 -7.97 8.21
CA ALA A 20 -10.05 -7.89 7.96
C ALA A 20 -10.73 -6.80 8.81
N ASP A 21 -10.43 -6.78 10.11
CA ASP A 21 -10.98 -5.78 11.04
C ASP A 21 -10.45 -4.39 10.73
N GLY A 22 -9.16 -4.27 10.39
CA GLY A 22 -8.54 -3.02 9.97
C GLY A 22 -9.18 -2.45 8.71
N CYS A 23 -9.36 -3.27 7.66
CA CYS A 23 -10.04 -2.87 6.43
C CYS A 23 -11.47 -2.43 6.71
N LYS A 24 -12.23 -3.21 7.49
CA LYS A 24 -13.62 -2.86 7.83
C LYS A 24 -13.71 -1.52 8.55
N LEU A 25 -12.83 -1.28 9.52
CA LEU A 25 -12.78 -0.01 10.26
C LEU A 25 -12.43 1.16 9.33
N LEU A 26 -11.36 1.02 8.54
CA LEU A 26 -10.89 2.06 7.64
C LEU A 26 -11.93 2.37 6.56
N THR A 27 -12.57 1.34 5.98
CA THR A 27 -13.63 1.53 4.99
C THR A 27 -14.84 2.24 5.58
N SER A 28 -15.25 1.89 6.80
CA SER A 28 -16.39 2.55 7.45
C SER A 28 -16.15 4.05 7.71
N LYS A 29 -14.89 4.44 7.93
CA LYS A 29 -14.52 5.81 8.32
C LYS A 29 -14.07 6.67 7.14
N TYR A 30 -13.39 6.07 6.17
CA TYR A 30 -12.67 6.75 5.09
C TYR A 30 -13.01 6.20 3.70
N GLY A 31 -13.95 5.26 3.57
CA GLY A 31 -14.39 4.77 2.25
C GLY A 31 -13.37 3.85 1.57
N GLN A 32 -12.89 4.23 0.40
CA GLN A 32 -12.09 3.35 -0.44
C GLN A 32 -10.69 3.12 0.12
N LEU A 33 -10.18 1.90 -0.05
CA LEU A 33 -8.83 1.51 0.33
C LEU A 33 -8.04 1.20 -0.93
N TYR A 34 -6.91 1.88 -1.10
CA TYR A 34 -6.02 1.73 -2.22
C TYR A 34 -4.71 1.08 -1.79
N VAL A 35 -4.19 0.20 -2.62
CA VAL A 35 -2.88 -0.45 -2.45
C VAL A 35 -2.07 -0.31 -3.72
N LEU A 36 -0.74 -0.41 -3.63
CA LEU A 36 0.09 -0.43 -4.84
C LEU A 36 -0.10 -1.75 -5.58
N ASP A 37 -0.11 -1.69 -6.90
CA ASP A 37 -0.12 -2.84 -7.81
C ASP A 37 1.05 -3.80 -7.56
N THR A 38 2.17 -3.26 -7.05
CA THR A 38 3.33 -4.03 -6.62
C THR A 38 3.02 -5.08 -5.55
N LEU A 39 1.92 -4.93 -4.80
CA LEU A 39 1.46 -5.91 -3.82
C LEU A 39 1.24 -7.27 -4.47
N VAL A 40 0.65 -7.32 -5.67
CA VAL A 40 0.34 -8.56 -6.39
C VAL A 40 1.62 -9.36 -6.69
N TYR A 41 2.70 -8.66 -7.06
CA TYR A 41 4.00 -9.28 -7.30
C TYR A 41 4.66 -9.71 -5.99
N GLN A 42 4.54 -8.90 -4.94
CA GLN A 42 5.09 -9.23 -3.62
C GLN A 42 4.47 -10.50 -3.02
N LEU A 43 3.18 -10.77 -3.24
CA LEU A 43 2.52 -12.00 -2.77
C LEU A 43 3.12 -13.28 -3.36
N ARG A 44 3.75 -13.20 -4.53
CA ARG A 44 4.42 -14.35 -5.19
C ARG A 44 5.90 -14.45 -4.83
N GLY A 45 6.45 -13.45 -4.14
CA GLY A 45 7.86 -13.36 -3.78
C GLY A 45 8.25 -14.34 -2.67
N LYS A 46 9.36 -15.07 -2.87
CA LYS A 46 9.95 -15.94 -1.83
C LYS A 46 10.36 -15.16 -0.58
N SER A 47 10.78 -13.91 -0.74
CA SER A 47 11.14 -13.00 0.36
C SER A 47 9.93 -12.68 1.24
N SER A 48 8.80 -12.32 0.64
CA SER A 48 7.54 -12.05 1.34
C SER A 48 7.03 -13.28 2.08
N LEU A 49 7.08 -14.46 1.45
CA LEU A 49 6.71 -15.71 2.10
C LEU A 49 7.56 -15.98 3.35
N ARG A 50 8.87 -15.75 3.27
CA ARG A 50 9.79 -15.91 4.41
C ARG A 50 9.53 -14.87 5.51
N ARG A 51 9.20 -13.62 5.14
CA ARG A 51 9.03 -12.50 6.08
C ARG A 51 7.68 -12.52 6.81
N TYR A 52 6.60 -12.81 6.09
CA TYR A 52 5.23 -12.67 6.57
C TYR A 52 4.52 -14.00 6.82
N GLY A 53 4.96 -15.08 6.15
CA GLY A 53 4.37 -16.41 6.25
C GLY A 53 3.18 -16.65 5.31
N ALA A 54 2.92 -17.92 4.97
CA ALA A 54 1.92 -18.31 3.98
C ALA A 54 0.49 -17.83 4.33
N ALA A 55 0.08 -18.01 5.59
CA ALA A 55 -1.25 -17.61 6.06
C ALA A 55 -1.51 -16.10 5.90
N ALA A 56 -0.49 -15.27 6.13
CA ALA A 56 -0.61 -13.82 5.91
C ALA A 56 -0.83 -13.49 4.43
N LEU A 57 -0.06 -14.11 3.54
CA LEU A 57 -0.18 -13.90 2.10
C LEU A 57 -1.54 -14.38 1.56
N GLU A 58 -2.02 -15.52 2.05
CA GLU A 58 -3.35 -16.05 1.71
C GLU A 58 -4.47 -15.08 2.12
N ARG A 59 -4.40 -14.50 3.32
CA ARG A 59 -5.38 -13.49 3.78
C ARG A 59 -5.38 -12.26 2.87
N VAL A 60 -4.20 -11.74 2.50
CA VAL A 60 -4.12 -10.59 1.59
C VAL A 60 -4.70 -10.95 0.22
N GLN A 61 -4.38 -12.14 -0.28
CA GLN A 61 -4.90 -12.62 -1.56
C GLN A 61 -6.43 -12.78 -1.55
N GLN A 62 -7.00 -13.22 -0.43
CA GLN A 62 -8.45 -13.28 -0.23
C GLN A 62 -9.07 -11.87 -0.20
N CYS A 63 -8.47 -10.90 0.50
CA CYS A 63 -8.97 -9.52 0.50
C CYS A 63 -8.93 -8.91 -0.92
N LEU A 64 -7.89 -9.19 -1.69
CA LEU A 64 -7.78 -8.77 -3.10
C LEU A 64 -8.87 -9.40 -3.97
N SER A 65 -9.10 -10.72 -3.86
CA SER A 65 -10.11 -11.41 -4.67
C SER A 65 -11.54 -11.00 -4.34
N GLN A 66 -11.77 -10.53 -3.10
CA GLN A 66 -13.04 -9.97 -2.65
C GLN A 66 -13.25 -8.51 -3.05
N GLY A 67 -12.25 -7.86 -3.67
CA GLY A 67 -12.34 -6.45 -4.06
C GLY A 67 -12.29 -5.49 -2.86
N THR A 68 -11.70 -5.92 -1.73
CA THR A 68 -11.54 -5.04 -0.54
C THR A 68 -10.61 -3.87 -0.84
N PHE A 69 -9.64 -4.08 -1.74
CA PHE A 69 -8.69 -3.07 -2.17
C PHE A 69 -8.90 -2.71 -3.64
N LEU A 70 -8.67 -1.44 -3.95
CA LEU A 70 -8.49 -0.95 -5.31
C LEU A 70 -6.99 -0.76 -5.57
N MET A 71 -6.57 -0.91 -6.83
CA MET A 71 -5.19 -0.62 -7.22
C MET A 71 -5.01 0.89 -7.33
N PHE A 72 -3.93 1.39 -6.74
CA PHE A 72 -3.50 2.76 -6.91
C PHE A 72 -2.72 2.85 -8.23
N GLU A 73 -3.23 3.64 -9.18
CA GLU A 73 -2.72 3.69 -10.57
C GLU A 73 -2.13 5.05 -10.94
N GLU A 74 -2.11 6.03 -10.04
CA GLU A 74 -1.59 7.35 -10.38
C GLU A 74 -0.10 7.32 -10.71
N LEU A 75 0.24 8.14 -11.70
CA LEU A 75 1.60 8.37 -12.17
C LEU A 75 2.17 9.62 -11.50
N ILE A 76 3.48 9.59 -11.24
CA ILE A 76 4.21 10.74 -10.69
C ILE A 76 4.23 11.85 -11.74
N THR A 77 3.64 12.99 -11.40
CA THR A 77 3.53 14.17 -12.27
C THR A 77 4.06 15.44 -11.61
N ASP A 78 4.16 15.49 -10.27
CA ASP A 78 4.71 16.63 -9.56
C ASP A 78 6.22 16.76 -9.82
N PRO A 79 6.71 17.91 -10.31
CA PRO A 79 8.13 18.11 -10.63
C PRO A 79 9.07 17.92 -9.45
N ARG A 80 8.62 18.18 -8.21
CA ARG A 80 9.42 17.98 -6.99
C ARG A 80 9.59 16.50 -6.71
N LEU A 81 8.54 15.71 -6.91
CA LEU A 81 8.60 14.25 -6.77
C LEU A 81 9.50 13.63 -7.85
N ILE A 82 9.38 14.07 -9.11
CA ILE A 82 10.26 13.64 -10.21
C ILE A 82 11.72 13.99 -9.90
N HIS A 83 11.98 15.19 -9.37
CA HIS A 83 13.32 15.59 -8.96
C HIS A 83 13.85 14.70 -7.84
N LEU A 84 13.05 14.42 -6.80
CA LEU A 84 13.44 13.54 -5.70
C LEU A 84 13.75 12.12 -6.19
N GLN A 85 12.91 11.55 -7.05
CA GLN A 85 13.12 10.22 -7.62
C GLN A 85 14.45 10.09 -8.38
N ASN A 86 14.83 11.14 -9.14
CA ASN A 86 16.05 11.10 -9.95
C ASN A 86 17.34 11.39 -9.16
N ASN A 87 17.25 12.02 -7.99
CA ASN A 87 18.42 12.53 -7.26
C ASN A 87 18.63 11.87 -5.89
N PHE A 88 17.70 11.03 -5.43
CA PHE A 88 17.80 10.32 -4.16
C PHE A 88 17.61 8.82 -4.37
N GLU A 89 18.68 8.06 -4.23
CA GLU A 89 18.72 6.60 -4.50
C GLU A 89 17.85 5.75 -3.57
N ASN A 90 17.34 6.32 -2.47
CA ASN A 90 16.65 5.53 -1.46
C ASN A 90 15.13 5.53 -1.59
N LEU A 91 14.50 6.41 -2.38
CA LEU A 91 13.03 6.49 -2.45
C LEU A 91 12.49 5.54 -3.52
N ASP A 92 11.60 4.63 -3.12
CA ASP A 92 10.99 3.68 -4.05
C ASP A 92 9.91 4.37 -4.90
N GLU A 93 9.78 3.96 -6.17
CA GLU A 93 8.81 4.53 -7.09
C GLU A 93 7.37 4.36 -6.56
N GLY A 94 7.09 3.21 -5.94
CA GLY A 94 5.79 2.96 -5.32
C GLY A 94 5.43 3.98 -4.25
N GLU A 95 6.38 4.30 -3.36
CA GLU A 95 6.20 5.29 -2.30
C GLU A 95 5.95 6.69 -2.87
N MET A 96 6.71 7.06 -3.91
CA MET A 96 6.55 8.34 -4.60
C MET A 96 5.19 8.47 -5.28
N ARG A 97 4.63 7.37 -5.79
CA ARG A 97 3.25 7.34 -6.31
C ARG A 97 2.23 7.58 -5.19
N LEU A 98 2.40 6.98 -4.01
CA LEU A 98 1.51 7.26 -2.87
C LEU A 98 1.58 8.73 -2.43
N LEU A 99 2.77 9.33 -2.42
CA LEU A 99 2.93 10.76 -2.16
C LEU A 99 2.27 11.62 -3.23
N GLN A 100 2.34 11.23 -4.51
CA GLN A 100 1.62 11.91 -5.58
C GLN A 100 0.11 11.93 -5.29
N GLY A 101 -0.45 10.80 -4.84
CA GLY A 101 -1.84 10.70 -4.42
C GLY A 101 -2.17 11.69 -3.30
N LEU A 102 -1.32 11.82 -2.27
CA LEU A 102 -1.50 12.81 -1.20
C LEU A 102 -1.43 14.27 -1.67
N LEU A 103 -0.64 14.57 -2.70
CA LEU A 103 -0.57 15.91 -3.27
C LEU A 103 -1.81 16.25 -4.08
N ASN A 104 -2.35 15.27 -4.81
CA ASN A 104 -3.52 15.42 -5.67
C ASN A 104 -4.83 15.35 -4.88
N HIS A 105 -4.85 14.54 -3.83
CA HIS A 105 -6.03 14.16 -3.06
C HIS A 105 -5.75 14.36 -1.56
N GLN A 106 -6.74 14.90 -0.83
CA GLN A 106 -6.69 14.97 0.63
C GLN A 106 -7.00 13.59 1.25
N ASP A 107 -6.18 12.60 0.90
CA ASP A 107 -6.32 11.23 1.34
C ASP A 107 -5.43 10.93 2.54
N LEU A 108 -5.68 9.79 3.19
CA LEU A 108 -4.89 9.33 4.33
C LEU A 108 -3.88 8.29 3.87
N LEU A 109 -2.59 8.55 4.05
CA LEU A 109 -1.54 7.56 3.84
C LEU A 109 -1.22 6.81 5.13
N LEU A 110 -1.24 5.48 5.08
CA LEU A 110 -0.66 4.62 6.10
C LEU A 110 0.57 3.95 5.50
N SER A 111 1.76 4.34 5.98
CA SER A 111 3.03 3.75 5.56
C SER A 111 3.73 3.04 6.73
N GLY A 112 4.46 1.98 6.38
CA GLY A 112 5.36 1.29 7.30
C GLY A 112 6.77 1.89 7.29
N ASP A 113 7.04 2.83 6.40
CA ASP A 113 8.30 3.53 6.27
C ASP A 113 8.37 4.71 7.24
N LYS A 114 9.55 4.91 7.84
CA LYS A 114 9.80 5.97 8.83
C LYS A 114 10.15 7.33 8.19
N ARG A 115 10.36 7.34 6.87
CA ARG A 115 10.76 8.53 6.11
C ARG A 115 9.56 9.40 5.75
N PHE A 116 8.35 8.86 5.84
CA PHE A 116 7.08 9.57 5.61
C PHE A 116 6.38 9.93 6.91
#